data_AF-A0A8H7Y6N5-F1
#
_entry.id   AF-A0A8H7Y6N5-F1
#
_cell.length_a   1.000
_cell.length_b   1.000
_cell.length_c   1.000
_cell.angle_alpha   90.00
_cell.angle_beta   90.00
_cell.angle_gamma   90.00
#
_symmetry.space_group_name_H-M   'P 1'
#
loop_
_entity.id
_entity.type
_entity.pdbx_description
1 polymer ?
#
loop_
_entity_poly.entity_id
_entity_poly.type
_entity_poly.pdbx_seq_one_letter_code
_entity_poly.pdbx_strand_id
1 'polypeptide(L)'
;MGQVHSLYNGLFSLSQWSILSVRRLLFGGNELLLEGLKSEETTVYLPEATFQSLPVEIILHIFSHLELKPYLFSRGVCKEWQRLLPLADIHPARCRLIDLYLKMVNTPNFIDTRTWIIDNLQPFDRHAYIDTLLSQYPAVPEEFRIWLLEWPERATVNCIWPGLPLVSCTDFRPSRRCGANWVAYNRHSPQLLAPVYRQHTPFAKFVPGLLIWRQGSSTEWLIFDKDEPELFGRVYVTDRLENEKPAVIPHERQKIPDDDDDEPISGSEDEDGEFREEFSSGLMLTDDVDSEGYLNVPYLDWISFLERCWDKNARTLQYHKVHGYLKDLAITESDMGPEFNSFYETRLPAFPWIARESFTEYLLKK
;
A
#
# COMPACT_ATOMS: atom_id res chain seq x y z
N MET A 1 -4.56 25.12 -26.29
CA MET A 1 -4.26 24.24 -25.14
C MET A 1 -3.80 24.98 -23.87
N GLY A 2 -3.49 26.28 -23.88
CA GLY A 2 -2.98 26.99 -22.68
C GLY A 2 -4.01 27.34 -21.58
N GLN A 3 -5.31 27.44 -21.89
CA GLN A 3 -6.33 27.82 -20.90
C GLN A 3 -6.75 26.68 -19.97
N VAL A 4 -6.67 25.42 -20.41
CA VAL A 4 -6.97 24.24 -19.57
C VAL A 4 -5.89 24.07 -18.49
N HIS A 5 -4.63 24.38 -18.80
CA HIS A 5 -3.52 24.36 -17.83
C HIS A 5 -3.70 25.38 -16.69
N SER A 6 -4.38 26.52 -16.94
CA SER A 6 -4.62 27.55 -15.93
C SER A 6 -5.70 27.13 -14.91
N LEU A 7 -6.73 26.41 -15.35
CA LEU A 7 -7.74 25.82 -14.44
C LEU A 7 -7.17 24.66 -13.62
N TYR A 8 -6.30 23.85 -14.24
CA TYR A 8 -5.57 22.77 -13.56
C TYR A 8 -4.66 23.30 -12.45
N ASN A 9 -3.88 24.36 -12.70
CA ASN A 9 -3.00 24.94 -11.69
C ASN A 9 -3.77 25.63 -10.54
N GLY A 10 -4.96 26.20 -10.82
CA GLY A 10 -5.84 26.75 -9.79
C GLY A 10 -6.41 25.70 -8.84
N LEU A 11 -6.71 24.50 -9.35
CA LEU A 11 -7.20 23.36 -8.57
C LEU A 11 -6.07 22.62 -7.82
N PHE A 12 -4.82 22.67 -8.29
CA PHE A 12 -3.70 22.02 -7.60
C PHE A 12 -3.18 22.78 -6.36
N SER A 13 -3.55 24.05 -6.17
CA SER A 13 -3.28 24.82 -4.94
C SER A 13 -4.19 24.42 -3.75
N LEU A 14 -5.05 23.41 -3.91
CA LEU A 14 -6.01 22.97 -2.88
C LEU A 14 -5.37 22.22 -1.70
N SER A 15 -4.11 21.78 -1.82
CA SER A 15 -3.41 21.05 -0.74
C SER A 15 -3.09 21.90 0.49
N GLN A 16 -3.18 23.23 0.40
CA GLN A 16 -2.94 24.17 1.51
C GLN A 16 -4.21 24.84 2.05
N TRP A 17 -5.37 24.53 1.48
CA TRP A 17 -6.60 25.26 1.77
C TRP A 17 -7.41 24.56 2.87
N SER A 18 -7.80 25.32 3.91
CA SER A 18 -8.80 24.84 4.87
C SER A 18 -10.11 24.52 4.14
N ILE A 19 -10.90 23.57 4.63
CA ILE A 19 -12.23 23.20 4.08
C ILE A 19 -13.12 24.42 3.82
N LEU A 20 -12.93 25.51 4.57
CA LEU A 20 -13.61 26.80 4.42
C LEU A 20 -13.27 27.53 3.10
N SER A 21 -12.06 27.35 2.58
CA SER A 21 -11.56 28.07 1.40
C SER A 21 -12.05 27.43 0.09
N VAL A 22 -12.25 26.11 0.05
CA VAL A 22 -12.92 25.40 -1.05
C VAL A 22 -14.39 25.83 -1.15
N ARG A 23 -15.06 26.04 -0.01
CA ARG A 23 -16.41 26.61 0.03
C ARG A 23 -16.46 28.02 -0.57
N ARG A 24 -15.45 28.87 -0.35
CA ARG A 24 -15.43 30.24 -0.91
C ARG A 24 -15.31 30.28 -2.43
N LEU A 25 -14.52 29.37 -3.03
CA LEU A 25 -14.37 29.27 -4.49
C LEU A 25 -15.61 28.69 -5.19
N LEU A 26 -16.32 27.75 -4.53
CA LEU A 26 -17.46 27.06 -5.13
C LEU A 26 -18.81 27.75 -4.90
N PHE A 27 -18.93 28.62 -3.89
CA PHE A 27 -20.18 29.30 -3.53
C PHE A 27 -20.15 30.84 -3.64
N GLY A 28 -19.18 31.42 -4.36
CA GLY A 28 -19.21 32.85 -4.69
C GLY A 28 -19.27 33.77 -3.46
N GLY A 29 -18.26 33.71 -2.59
CA GLY A 29 -18.17 34.59 -1.43
C GLY A 29 -17.58 35.97 -1.73
N ASN A 30 -18.30 36.81 -2.48
CA ASN A 30 -17.95 38.23 -2.71
C ASN A 30 -18.72 39.16 -1.75
N GLU A 31 -18.56 39.01 -0.43
CA GLU A 31 -19.25 39.91 0.52
C GLU A 31 -18.33 40.85 1.31
N LEU A 32 -17.01 40.86 1.12
CA LEU A 32 -16.16 41.77 1.88
C LEU A 32 -15.02 42.35 1.03
N LEU A 33 -15.28 43.54 0.45
CA LEU A 33 -14.41 44.73 0.38
C LEU A 33 -14.78 45.66 -0.80
N LEU A 34 -16.05 46.05 -0.93
CA LEU A 34 -16.45 47.15 -1.83
C LEU A 34 -17.54 48.02 -1.17
N GLU A 35 -17.34 48.39 0.09
CA GLU A 35 -17.98 49.59 0.62
C GLU A 35 -17.18 50.81 0.19
N GLY A 36 -17.59 51.44 -0.91
CA GLY A 36 -17.18 52.81 -1.19
C GLY A 36 -16.80 53.10 -2.63
N LEU A 37 -17.72 52.92 -3.57
CA LEU A 37 -17.83 53.77 -4.77
C LEU A 37 -19.20 53.54 -5.40
N LYS A 38 -20.16 54.38 -5.03
CA LYS A 38 -21.46 54.49 -5.70
C LYS A 38 -21.21 55.13 -7.07
N SER A 39 -21.02 54.31 -8.10
CA SER A 39 -21.18 54.73 -9.49
C SER A 39 -22.45 54.07 -10.02
N GLU A 40 -23.43 54.88 -10.40
CA GLU A 40 -24.67 54.44 -11.08
C GLU A 40 -24.33 54.06 -12.53
N GLU A 41 -23.62 52.96 -12.74
CA GLU A 41 -23.50 52.34 -14.06
C GLU A 41 -24.39 51.09 -14.10
N THR A 42 -25.27 51.04 -15.08
CA THR A 42 -26.17 49.91 -15.35
C THR A 42 -25.34 48.69 -15.77
N THR A 43 -24.84 47.93 -14.80
CA THR A 43 -24.15 46.66 -15.03
C THR A 43 -25.15 45.62 -15.51
N VAL A 44 -25.03 45.25 -16.79
CA VAL A 44 -25.70 44.07 -17.35
C VAL A 44 -25.11 42.84 -16.65
N TYR A 45 -25.87 42.25 -15.72
CA TYR A 45 -25.50 41.01 -15.05
C TYR A 45 -25.52 39.86 -16.05
N LEU A 46 -24.36 39.54 -16.62
CA LEU A 46 -24.17 38.27 -17.30
C LEU A 46 -24.24 37.16 -16.23
N PRO A 47 -25.02 36.09 -16.45
CA PRO A 47 -25.05 34.96 -15.55
C PRO A 47 -23.62 34.45 -15.34
N GLU A 48 -23.17 34.35 -14.09
CA GLU A 48 -21.88 33.72 -13.82
C GLU A 48 -21.90 32.30 -14.37
N ALA A 49 -20.98 32.00 -15.28
CA ALA A 49 -20.82 30.66 -15.82
C ALA A 49 -20.38 29.75 -14.66
N THR A 50 -21.33 29.00 -14.11
CA THR A 50 -21.05 28.04 -13.05
C THR A 50 -20.56 26.73 -13.66
N PHE A 51 -19.78 25.95 -12.90
CA PHE A 51 -19.38 24.61 -13.35
C PHE A 51 -20.59 23.72 -13.69
N GLN A 52 -21.76 24.00 -13.11
CA GLN A 52 -23.01 23.29 -13.36
C GLN A 52 -23.61 23.59 -14.76
N SER A 53 -23.16 24.65 -15.44
CA SER A 53 -23.59 24.94 -16.81
C SER A 53 -22.79 24.17 -17.87
N LEU A 54 -21.75 23.42 -17.48
CA LEU A 54 -21.00 22.58 -18.42
C LEU A 54 -21.83 21.34 -18.82
N PRO A 55 -21.72 20.88 -20.08
CA PRO A 55 -22.26 19.57 -20.46
C PRO A 55 -21.68 18.45 -19.59
N VAL A 56 -22.49 17.45 -19.28
CA VAL A 56 -22.13 16.35 -18.37
C VAL A 56 -20.90 15.59 -18.86
N GLU A 57 -20.75 15.43 -20.18
CA GLU A 57 -19.62 14.75 -20.82
C GLU A 57 -18.29 15.45 -20.51
N ILE A 58 -18.30 16.79 -20.47
CA ILE A 58 -17.11 17.58 -20.12
C ILE A 58 -16.78 17.40 -18.64
N ILE A 59 -17.79 17.37 -17.77
CA ILE A 59 -17.61 17.14 -16.33
C ILE A 59 -17.02 15.74 -16.09
N LEU A 60 -17.55 14.70 -16.74
CA LEU A 60 -17.04 13.33 -16.63
C LEU A 60 -15.61 13.21 -17.16
N HIS A 61 -15.29 13.90 -18.26
CA HIS A 61 -13.93 13.94 -18.78
C HIS A 61 -12.95 14.63 -17.82
N ILE A 62 -13.38 15.72 -17.14
CA ILE A 62 -12.56 16.34 -16.09
C ILE A 62 -12.34 15.35 -14.94
N PHE A 63 -13.39 14.63 -14.52
CA PHE A 63 -13.31 13.64 -13.45
C PHE A 63 -12.41 12.45 -13.78
N SER A 64 -12.35 11.98 -15.03
CA SER A 64 -11.45 10.88 -15.43
C SER A 64 -9.97 11.20 -15.25
N HIS A 65 -9.62 12.49 -15.22
CA HIS A 65 -8.24 12.96 -15.05
C HIS A 65 -7.92 13.41 -13.62
N LEU A 66 -8.87 13.32 -12.68
CA LEU A 66 -8.58 13.65 -11.29
C LEU A 66 -7.68 12.57 -10.67
N GLU A 67 -6.60 13.02 -10.03
CA GLU A 67 -5.82 12.19 -9.12
C GLU A 67 -6.67 11.80 -7.90
N LEU A 68 -6.21 10.79 -7.18
CA LEU A 68 -6.91 10.21 -6.02
C LEU A 68 -7.39 11.26 -4.99
N LYS A 69 -6.55 12.21 -4.58
CA LYS A 69 -6.90 13.23 -3.57
C LYS A 69 -7.99 14.19 -4.06
N PRO A 70 -7.82 14.91 -5.19
CA PRO A 70 -8.90 15.71 -5.78
C PRO A 70 -10.20 14.91 -6.01
N TYR A 71 -10.09 13.64 -6.42
CA TYR A 71 -11.25 12.77 -6.62
C TYR A 71 -12.00 12.52 -5.31
N LEU A 72 -11.28 12.19 -4.23
CA LEU A 72 -11.87 12.01 -2.89
C LEU A 72 -12.55 13.28 -2.38
N PHE A 73 -11.93 14.45 -2.57
CA PHE A 73 -12.53 15.74 -2.19
C PHE A 73 -13.78 16.07 -3.02
N SER A 74 -13.77 15.74 -4.32
CA SER A 74 -14.88 15.98 -5.23
C SER A 74 -16.16 15.28 -4.78
N ARG A 75 -16.06 14.14 -4.09
CA ARG A 75 -17.22 13.43 -3.49
C ARG A 75 -17.94 14.25 -2.42
N GLY A 76 -17.24 15.20 -1.77
CA GLY A 76 -17.79 16.06 -0.71
C GLY A 76 -18.34 17.40 -1.19
N VAL A 77 -18.29 17.69 -2.50
CA VAL A 77 -18.68 19.00 -3.05
C VAL A 77 -20.20 19.19 -3.06
N CYS A 78 -20.93 18.32 -3.77
CA CYS A 78 -22.39 18.34 -3.82
C CYS A 78 -22.93 16.96 -4.24
N LYS A 79 -24.25 16.74 -4.06
CA LYS A 79 -24.92 15.48 -4.40
C LYS A 79 -24.79 15.12 -5.89
N GLU A 80 -24.77 16.13 -6.77
CA GLU A 80 -24.65 15.89 -8.20
C GLU A 80 -23.27 15.37 -8.58
N TRP A 81 -22.20 15.95 -8.01
CA TRP A 81 -20.84 15.44 -8.22
C TRP A 81 -20.69 14.02 -7.66
N GLN A 82 -21.26 13.76 -6.47
CA GLN A 82 -21.27 12.41 -5.90
C GLN A 82 -21.96 11.38 -6.81
N ARG A 83 -22.99 11.79 -7.57
CA ARG A 83 -23.70 10.96 -8.55
C ARG A 83 -22.92 10.77 -9.85
N LEU A 84 -22.21 11.80 -10.31
CA LEU A 84 -21.47 11.80 -11.58
C LEU A 84 -20.10 11.15 -11.48
N LEU A 85 -19.38 11.30 -10.35
CA LEU A 85 -18.02 10.78 -10.18
C LEU A 85 -17.88 9.28 -10.53
N PRO A 86 -18.78 8.36 -10.08
CA PRO A 86 -18.70 6.94 -10.45
C PRO A 86 -18.93 6.65 -11.94
N LEU A 87 -19.42 7.62 -12.72
CA LEU A 87 -19.65 7.48 -14.17
C LEU A 87 -18.44 7.92 -14.99
N ALA A 88 -17.41 8.48 -14.37
CA ALA A 88 -16.19 8.89 -15.06
C ALA A 88 -15.31 7.67 -15.37
N ASP A 89 -14.66 7.70 -16.53
CA ASP A 89 -13.73 6.65 -16.99
C ASP A 89 -12.37 6.76 -16.28
N ILE A 90 -12.35 6.38 -15.01
CA ILE A 90 -11.17 6.49 -14.14
C ILE A 90 -10.30 5.25 -14.31
N HIS A 91 -8.99 5.46 -14.27
CA HIS A 91 -8.01 4.37 -14.29
C HIS A 91 -8.33 3.27 -13.25
N PRO A 92 -8.36 1.98 -13.61
CA PRO A 92 -8.77 0.90 -12.71
C PRO A 92 -8.01 0.85 -11.37
N ALA A 93 -6.70 1.09 -11.39
CA ALA A 93 -5.88 1.19 -10.18
C ALA A 93 -6.35 2.31 -9.23
N ARG A 94 -6.74 3.48 -9.77
CA ARG A 94 -7.28 4.57 -8.96
C ARG A 94 -8.62 4.18 -8.35
N CYS A 95 -9.52 3.54 -9.10
CA CYS A 95 -10.78 3.03 -8.57
C CYS A 95 -10.57 2.13 -7.35
N ARG A 96 -9.67 1.14 -7.47
CA ARG A 96 -9.36 0.25 -6.34
C ARG A 96 -8.73 0.96 -5.15
N LEU A 97 -7.85 1.94 -5.38
CA LEU A 97 -7.30 2.77 -4.30
C LEU A 97 -8.38 3.63 -3.63
N ILE A 98 -9.35 4.16 -4.38
CA ILE A 98 -10.51 4.88 -3.83
C ILE A 98 -11.32 3.95 -2.93
N ASP A 99 -11.62 2.74 -3.41
CA ASP A 99 -12.40 1.76 -2.66
C ASP A 99 -11.66 1.32 -1.40
N LEU A 100 -10.36 1.07 -1.48
CA LEU A 100 -9.50 0.79 -0.34
C LEU A 100 -9.51 1.94 0.67
N TYR A 101 -9.33 3.19 0.22
CA TYR A 101 -9.37 4.35 1.10
C TYR A 101 -10.72 4.46 1.83
N LEU A 102 -11.83 4.31 1.10
CA LEU A 102 -13.17 4.36 1.69
C LEU A 102 -13.41 3.23 2.68
N LYS A 103 -12.94 2.01 2.36
CA LYS A 103 -12.97 0.87 3.28
C LYS A 103 -12.18 1.16 4.55
N MET A 104 -10.98 1.73 4.44
CA MET A 104 -10.13 2.10 5.57
C MET A 104 -10.80 3.12 6.49
N VAL A 105 -11.26 4.26 5.95
CA VAL A 105 -11.83 5.33 6.78
C VAL A 105 -13.14 4.93 7.46
N ASN A 106 -13.86 3.95 6.90
CA ASN A 106 -15.09 3.41 7.48
C ASN A 106 -14.85 2.26 8.47
N THR A 107 -13.62 1.75 8.58
CA THR A 107 -13.29 0.69 9.54
C THR A 107 -13.17 1.29 10.95
N PRO A 108 -13.80 0.70 11.97
CA PRO A 108 -13.60 1.11 13.37
C PRO A 108 -12.11 1.14 13.74
N ASN A 109 -11.72 2.07 14.62
CA ASN A 109 -10.34 2.22 15.09
C ASN A 109 -9.32 2.61 14.01
N PHE A 110 -9.73 2.93 12.77
CA PHE A 110 -8.84 3.51 11.77
C PHE A 110 -8.14 4.77 12.29
N ILE A 111 -8.87 5.62 13.03
CA ILE A 111 -8.31 6.82 13.65
C ILE A 111 -7.15 6.50 14.60
N ASP A 112 -7.21 5.37 15.32
CA ASP A 112 -6.17 4.97 16.28
C ASP A 112 -4.85 4.63 15.59
N THR A 113 -4.90 4.14 14.35
CA THR A 113 -3.70 3.90 13.53
C THR A 113 -3.01 5.20 13.12
N ARG A 114 -3.73 6.33 13.07
CA ARG A 114 -3.25 7.58 12.48
C ARG A 114 -2.34 8.39 13.38
N THR A 115 -2.50 8.31 14.70
CA THR A 115 -1.72 9.14 15.63
C THR A 115 -0.22 8.94 15.41
N TRP A 116 0.23 7.69 15.45
CA TRP A 116 1.64 7.36 15.21
C TRP A 116 2.10 7.76 13.80
N ILE A 117 1.27 7.52 12.77
CA ILE A 117 1.59 7.89 11.38
C ILE A 117 1.84 9.39 11.28
N ILE A 118 0.94 10.21 11.84
CA ILE A 118 1.02 11.68 11.76
C ILE A 118 2.26 12.18 12.51
N ASP A 119 2.51 11.65 13.70
CA ASP A 119 3.63 12.09 14.55
C ASP A 119 5.00 11.74 13.95
N ASN A 120 5.07 10.70 13.11
CA ASN A 120 6.30 10.19 12.51
C ASN A 120 6.43 10.50 11.01
N LEU A 121 5.45 11.16 10.41
CA LEU A 121 5.49 11.46 8.98
C LEU A 121 6.57 12.50 8.68
N GLN A 122 7.44 12.20 7.71
CA GLN A 122 8.51 13.08 7.29
C GLN A 122 8.26 13.61 5.88
N PRO A 123 8.78 14.80 5.52
CA PRO A 123 8.75 15.27 4.15
C PRO A 123 9.36 14.23 3.20
N PHE A 124 8.65 13.94 2.11
CA PHE A 124 9.02 12.89 1.17
C PHE A 124 8.78 13.34 -0.27
N ASP A 125 9.85 13.35 -1.07
CA ASP A 125 9.79 13.65 -2.50
C ASP A 125 9.46 12.38 -3.29
N ARG A 126 8.19 12.27 -3.68
CA ARG A 126 7.64 11.11 -4.39
C ARG A 126 8.24 10.96 -5.80
N HIS A 127 8.53 12.08 -6.48
CA HIS A 127 9.06 12.05 -7.84
C HIS A 127 10.52 11.64 -7.85
N ALA A 128 11.35 12.24 -6.99
CA ALA A 128 12.74 11.85 -6.86
C ALA A 128 12.91 10.36 -6.51
N TYR A 129 12.00 9.80 -5.69
CA TYR A 129 11.98 8.38 -5.37
C TYR A 129 11.74 7.51 -6.61
N ILE A 130 10.73 7.83 -7.43
CA ILE A 130 10.46 7.14 -8.70
C ILE A 130 11.63 7.27 -9.66
N ASP A 131 12.18 8.47 -9.82
CA ASP A 131 13.30 8.74 -10.74
C ASP A 131 14.54 7.91 -10.35
N THR A 132 14.79 7.76 -9.05
CA THR A 132 15.89 6.92 -8.56
C THR A 132 15.65 5.43 -8.84
N LEU A 133 14.41 4.94 -8.71
CA LEU A 133 14.08 3.56 -9.12
C LEU A 133 14.26 3.39 -10.63
N LEU A 134 13.79 4.35 -11.42
CA LEU A 134 13.92 4.35 -12.88
C LEU A 134 15.37 4.40 -13.36
N SER A 135 16.27 5.05 -12.61
CA SER A 135 17.70 5.03 -12.91
C SER A 135 18.36 3.66 -12.70
N GLN A 136 17.76 2.79 -11.86
CA GLN A 136 18.26 1.45 -11.59
C GLN A 136 17.62 0.39 -12.50
N TYR A 137 16.35 0.60 -12.87
CA TYR A 137 15.61 -0.30 -13.75
C TYR A 137 14.59 0.48 -14.58
N PRO A 138 14.45 0.24 -15.90
CA PRO A 138 13.74 1.14 -16.83
C PRO A 138 12.21 1.14 -16.71
N ALA A 139 11.63 0.49 -15.69
CA ALA A 139 10.19 0.37 -15.51
C ALA A 139 9.83 0.32 -14.02
N VAL A 140 8.67 0.88 -13.66
CA VAL A 140 8.07 0.80 -12.34
C VAL A 140 6.64 0.28 -12.51
N PRO A 141 6.18 -0.69 -11.70
CA PRO A 141 4.79 -1.16 -11.75
C PRO A 141 3.79 -0.01 -11.63
N GLU A 142 2.79 0.03 -12.51
CA GLU A 142 1.86 1.15 -12.63
C GLU A 142 1.08 1.40 -11.34
N GLU A 143 0.56 0.33 -10.72
CA GLU A 143 -0.19 0.39 -9.47
C GLU A 143 0.65 0.96 -8.33
N PHE A 144 1.92 0.57 -8.25
CA PHE A 144 2.86 1.09 -7.25
C PHE A 144 3.16 2.57 -7.52
N ARG A 145 3.38 2.95 -8.78
CA ARG A 145 3.62 4.34 -9.18
C ARG A 145 2.44 5.24 -8.85
N ILE A 146 1.21 4.85 -9.21
CA ILE A 146 -0.02 5.59 -8.92
C ILE A 146 -0.21 5.71 -7.41
N TRP A 147 -0.04 4.62 -6.66
CA TRP A 147 -0.10 4.65 -5.20
C TRP A 147 0.91 5.64 -4.62
N LEU A 148 2.17 5.57 -5.01
CA LEU A 148 3.21 6.43 -4.46
C LEU A 148 2.95 7.92 -4.75
N LEU A 149 2.52 8.24 -5.97
CA LEU A 149 2.28 9.62 -6.38
C LEU A 149 1.01 10.19 -5.77
N GLU A 150 -0.09 9.42 -5.73
CA GLU A 150 -1.42 9.96 -5.44
C GLU A 150 -1.93 9.64 -4.03
N TRP A 151 -1.42 8.58 -3.37
CA TRP A 151 -1.95 8.11 -2.08
C TRP A 151 -1.85 9.17 -0.97
N PRO A 152 -2.89 9.33 -0.13
CA PRO A 152 -2.81 10.19 1.05
C PRO A 152 -1.82 9.62 2.08
N GLU A 153 -0.70 10.31 2.27
CA GLU A 153 0.36 9.94 3.23
C GLU A 153 -0.11 9.82 4.69
N ARG A 154 -1.25 10.42 5.04
CA ARG A 154 -1.85 10.31 6.39
C ARG A 154 -2.76 9.10 6.56
N ALA A 155 -2.94 8.31 5.49
CA ALA A 155 -3.76 7.11 5.45
C ALA A 155 -2.89 5.90 5.04
N THR A 156 -1.66 5.79 5.56
CA THR A 156 -0.75 4.69 5.20
C THR A 156 -1.36 3.35 5.60
N VAL A 157 -1.31 2.37 4.70
CA VAL A 157 -1.74 1.01 4.99
C VAL A 157 -0.64 0.31 5.79
N ASN A 158 -0.94 -0.12 7.01
CA ASN A 158 -0.01 -0.90 7.85
C ASN A 158 1.38 -0.26 8.06
N CYS A 159 1.46 1.08 8.10
CA CYS A 159 2.72 1.83 8.16
C CYS A 159 3.67 1.58 6.97
N ILE A 160 3.15 1.10 5.83
CA ILE A 160 3.89 0.96 4.58
C ILE A 160 3.83 2.31 3.86
N TRP A 161 4.88 3.12 4.02
CA TRP A 161 5.03 4.40 3.31
C TRP A 161 6.49 4.87 3.35
N PRO A 162 7.11 5.26 2.22
CA PRO A 162 8.51 5.69 2.23
C PRO A 162 8.78 6.99 3.01
N GLY A 163 7.75 7.81 3.26
CA GLY A 163 7.86 9.00 4.12
C GLY A 163 7.81 8.72 5.63
N LEU A 164 7.69 7.46 6.05
CA LEU A 164 7.79 7.05 7.46
C LEU A 164 9.23 6.63 7.80
N PRO A 165 9.64 6.62 9.08
CA PRO A 165 10.97 6.19 9.47
C PRO A 165 11.15 4.68 9.35
N LEU A 166 12.39 4.24 9.08
CA LEU A 166 12.78 2.83 9.14
C LEU A 166 13.00 2.41 10.60
N VAL A 167 11.95 1.87 11.18
CA VAL A 167 11.93 1.39 12.58
C VAL A 167 11.52 -0.08 12.54
N SER A 168 12.06 -0.93 13.40
CA SER A 168 11.49 -2.26 13.65
C SER A 168 10.51 -2.20 14.83
N CYS A 169 9.36 -2.84 14.67
CA CYS A 169 8.40 -3.09 15.74
C CYS A 169 8.32 -4.60 15.98
N THR A 170 8.84 -5.06 17.10
CA THR A 170 8.84 -6.49 17.46
C THR A 170 7.49 -6.94 18.01
N ASP A 171 6.74 -6.02 18.61
CA ASP A 171 5.50 -6.32 19.30
C ASP A 171 4.28 -5.97 18.45
N PHE A 172 3.22 -6.72 18.69
CA PHE A 172 1.95 -6.47 18.02
C PHE A 172 1.30 -5.20 18.57
N ARG A 173 1.16 -4.19 17.71
CA ARG A 173 0.42 -2.97 18.03
C ARG A 173 -0.79 -2.84 17.13
N PRO A 174 -1.96 -2.46 17.68
CA PRO A 174 -3.13 -2.16 16.85
C PRO A 174 -2.82 -1.03 15.84
N SER A 175 -1.97 -0.08 16.22
CA SER A 175 -1.60 1.05 15.36
C SER A 175 -0.59 0.72 14.27
N ARG A 176 0.12 -0.41 14.37
CA ARG A 176 1.26 -0.69 13.50
C ARG A 176 1.55 -2.18 13.34
N ARG A 177 1.83 -2.57 12.10
CA ARG A 177 2.29 -3.92 11.75
C ARG A 177 3.66 -4.23 12.37
N CYS A 178 3.83 -5.47 12.85
CA CYS A 178 5.12 -6.01 13.31
C CYS A 178 6.13 -6.13 12.16
N GLY A 179 7.39 -5.79 12.45
CA GLY A 179 8.50 -5.77 11.50
C GLY A 179 8.92 -4.35 11.11
N ALA A 180 9.60 -4.25 9.97
CA ALA A 180 10.23 -3.04 9.46
C ALA A 180 9.72 -2.67 8.07
N ASN A 181 9.43 -1.37 7.90
CA ASN A 181 9.04 -0.74 6.64
C ASN A 181 10.27 -0.47 5.77
N TRP A 182 10.67 -1.43 4.96
CA TRP A 182 11.84 -1.30 4.11
C TRP A 182 11.63 -0.42 2.87
N VAL A 183 10.38 -0.10 2.50
CA VAL A 183 10.12 0.93 1.47
C VAL A 183 10.73 2.28 1.87
N ALA A 184 10.83 2.56 3.18
CA ALA A 184 11.46 3.76 3.72
C ALA A 184 12.99 3.69 3.83
N TYR A 185 13.60 2.53 3.55
CA TYR A 185 15.06 2.41 3.56
C TYR A 185 15.67 3.31 2.49
N ASN A 186 16.64 4.13 2.91
CA ASN A 186 17.30 5.12 2.05
C ASN A 186 16.29 5.88 1.18
N ARG A 187 15.27 6.49 1.78
CA ARG A 187 14.15 7.13 1.07
C ARG A 187 14.54 8.19 0.02
N HIS A 188 15.78 8.70 0.02
CA HIS A 188 16.27 9.63 -0.99
C HIS A 188 16.95 8.91 -2.16
N SER A 189 17.30 7.64 -1.98
CA SER A 189 17.91 6.79 -2.98
C SER A 189 17.49 5.33 -2.74
N PRO A 190 16.19 4.99 -2.94
CA PRO A 190 15.72 3.62 -2.75
C PRO A 190 16.54 2.67 -3.61
N GLN A 191 16.74 1.45 -3.15
CA GLN A 191 17.59 0.49 -3.84
C GLN A 191 16.79 -0.74 -4.27
N LEU A 192 16.88 -1.07 -5.56
CA LEU A 192 16.45 -2.37 -6.04
C LEU A 192 17.50 -3.41 -5.66
N LEU A 193 17.04 -4.52 -5.11
CA LEU A 193 17.86 -5.66 -4.76
C LEU A 193 17.63 -6.80 -5.75
N ALA A 194 18.43 -7.85 -5.60
CA ALA A 194 18.35 -9.05 -6.42
C ALA A 194 17.88 -10.26 -5.60
N PRO A 195 16.60 -10.38 -5.23
CA PRO A 195 16.06 -11.63 -4.68
C PRO A 195 16.22 -12.77 -5.70
N VAL A 196 16.45 -13.98 -5.19
CA VAL A 196 16.50 -15.19 -6.01
C VAL A 196 15.07 -15.65 -6.26
N TYR A 197 14.68 -15.73 -7.52
CA TYR A 197 13.44 -16.33 -7.98
C TYR A 197 13.68 -17.81 -8.29
N ARG A 198 12.77 -18.70 -7.85
CA ARG A 198 12.82 -20.16 -8.02
C ARG A 198 14.16 -20.80 -7.62
N GLN A 199 14.71 -20.42 -6.47
CA GLN A 199 16.04 -20.80 -5.94
C GLN A 199 16.36 -22.31 -5.99
N HIS A 200 15.36 -23.18 -6.01
CA HIS A 200 15.51 -24.63 -5.99
C HIS A 200 15.12 -25.33 -7.30
N THR A 201 15.08 -24.59 -8.40
CA THR A 201 14.77 -25.12 -9.73
C THR A 201 15.92 -24.82 -10.69
N PRO A 202 16.05 -25.55 -11.82
CA PRO A 202 17.01 -25.18 -12.87
C PRO A 202 16.73 -23.82 -13.51
N PHE A 203 15.58 -23.20 -13.18
CA PHE A 203 15.18 -21.86 -13.62
C PHE A 203 15.48 -20.79 -12.56
N ALA A 204 16.31 -21.10 -11.55
CA ALA A 204 16.73 -20.15 -10.54
C ALA A 204 17.43 -18.95 -11.19
N LYS A 205 16.95 -17.74 -10.89
CA LYS A 205 17.56 -16.51 -11.42
C LYS A 205 17.37 -15.36 -10.45
N PHE A 206 18.21 -14.35 -10.57
CA PHE A 206 17.98 -13.08 -9.88
C PHE A 206 16.96 -12.24 -10.64
N VAL A 207 16.02 -11.66 -9.92
CA VAL A 207 15.04 -10.71 -10.47
C VAL A 207 15.16 -9.37 -9.74
N PRO A 208 14.90 -8.22 -10.38
CA PRO A 208 14.91 -6.93 -9.70
C PRO A 208 13.71 -6.85 -8.76
N GLY A 209 13.97 -6.59 -7.48
CA GLY A 209 12.92 -6.48 -6.46
C GLY A 209 13.16 -5.34 -5.48
N LEU A 210 12.10 -4.63 -5.12
CA LEU A 210 12.09 -3.67 -4.02
C LEU A 210 11.67 -4.38 -2.74
N LEU A 211 12.47 -4.28 -1.69
CA LEU A 211 12.14 -4.82 -0.39
C LEU A 211 11.07 -3.94 0.28
N ILE A 212 9.86 -4.49 0.48
CA ILE A 212 8.72 -3.74 1.02
C ILE A 212 8.73 -3.78 2.54
N TRP A 213 8.74 -5.01 3.06
CA TRP A 213 8.55 -5.26 4.48
C TRP A 213 9.38 -6.47 4.89
N ARG A 214 9.86 -6.44 6.13
CA ARG A 214 10.52 -7.59 6.74
C ARG A 214 10.01 -7.79 8.15
N GLN A 215 9.63 -9.01 8.46
CA GLN A 215 9.19 -9.44 9.78
C GLN A 215 9.97 -10.71 10.14
N GLY A 216 10.12 -11.00 11.43
CA GLY A 216 10.94 -12.08 11.98
C GLY A 216 11.06 -13.36 11.15
N SER A 217 9.99 -13.84 10.51
CA SER A 217 9.99 -15.03 9.66
C SER A 217 9.67 -14.80 8.18
N SER A 218 9.42 -13.58 7.71
CA SER A 218 8.99 -13.34 6.33
C SER A 218 9.54 -12.05 5.73
N THR A 219 9.73 -12.07 4.42
CA THR A 219 10.24 -10.93 3.65
C THR A 219 9.34 -10.71 2.44
N GLU A 220 8.89 -9.47 2.24
CA GLU A 220 7.93 -9.11 1.19
C GLU A 220 8.60 -8.24 0.13
N TRP A 221 8.44 -8.62 -1.13
CA TRP A 221 9.17 -8.07 -2.27
C TRP A 221 8.22 -7.60 -3.37
N LEU A 222 8.35 -6.37 -3.85
CA LEU A 222 7.68 -5.92 -5.08
C LEU A 222 8.62 -6.18 -6.27
N ILE A 223 8.17 -6.93 -7.26
CA ILE A 223 9.02 -7.33 -8.39
C ILE A 223 8.90 -6.35 -9.57
N PHE A 224 10.04 -6.00 -10.13
CA PHE A 224 10.20 -5.01 -11.21
C PHE A 224 10.56 -5.68 -12.56
N ASP A 225 10.63 -7.01 -12.63
CA ASP A 225 11.11 -7.73 -13.83
C ASP A 225 10.12 -7.60 -15.01
N LYS A 226 10.31 -6.61 -15.88
CA LYS A 226 9.40 -6.36 -17.02
C LYS A 226 9.52 -7.46 -18.09
N ASP A 227 10.65 -8.16 -18.10
CA ASP A 227 10.93 -9.23 -19.05
C ASP A 227 10.19 -10.53 -18.65
N GLU A 228 9.65 -10.57 -17.42
CA GLU A 228 8.73 -11.59 -16.93
C GLU A 228 7.36 -10.97 -16.59
N PRO A 229 6.45 -10.82 -17.57
CA PRO A 229 5.14 -10.19 -17.36
C PRO A 229 4.29 -10.84 -16.27
N GLU A 230 4.53 -12.13 -15.99
CA GLU A 230 3.87 -12.86 -14.91
C GLU A 230 4.37 -12.47 -13.50
N LEU A 231 5.54 -11.84 -13.38
CA LEU A 231 6.10 -11.40 -12.10
C LEU A 231 6.01 -9.88 -11.93
N PHE A 232 6.04 -9.12 -13.03
CA PHE A 232 6.07 -7.66 -13.00
C PHE A 232 4.90 -7.08 -12.20
N GLY A 233 5.21 -6.26 -11.20
CA GLY A 233 4.21 -5.60 -10.35
C GLY A 233 3.58 -6.48 -9.27
N ARG A 234 3.95 -7.75 -9.20
CA ARG A 234 3.48 -8.65 -8.16
C ARG A 234 4.29 -8.54 -6.88
N VAL A 235 3.64 -8.88 -5.77
CA VAL A 235 4.28 -8.94 -4.45
C VAL A 235 4.52 -10.39 -4.02
N TYR A 236 5.79 -10.71 -3.78
CA TYR A 236 6.25 -12.03 -3.36
C TYR A 236 6.57 -12.05 -1.88
N VAL A 237 6.22 -13.15 -1.21
CA VAL A 237 6.57 -13.39 0.19
C VAL A 237 7.51 -14.58 0.26
N THR A 238 8.71 -14.36 0.80
CA THR A 238 9.68 -15.43 1.07
C THR A 238 9.73 -15.67 2.57
N ASP A 239 9.46 -16.89 2.99
CA ASP A 239 9.62 -17.28 4.40
C ASP A 239 11.08 -17.54 4.74
N ARG A 240 11.42 -17.26 6.00
CA ARG A 240 12.77 -17.25 6.57
C ARG A 240 13.10 -18.55 7.30
N LEU A 241 12.08 -19.32 7.65
CA LEU A 241 12.22 -20.51 8.49
C LEU A 241 12.43 -21.73 7.59
N GLU A 242 13.61 -22.32 7.76
CA GLU A 242 13.97 -23.71 7.44
C GLU A 242 14.64 -23.98 6.07
N ASN A 243 15.97 -24.00 6.12
CA ASN A 243 16.86 -24.96 5.46
C ASN A 243 16.44 -25.46 4.07
N GLU A 244 17.10 -24.91 3.05
CA GLU A 244 17.39 -25.45 1.72
C GLU A 244 17.27 -27.00 1.59
N LYS A 245 16.06 -27.55 1.39
CA LYS A 245 15.86 -28.89 0.83
C LYS A 245 14.84 -28.84 -0.32
N PRO A 246 15.25 -29.25 -1.54
CA PRO A 246 14.39 -29.19 -2.72
C PRO A 246 13.42 -30.38 -2.75
N ALA A 247 12.14 -30.09 -3.02
CA ALA A 247 11.25 -31.07 -3.63
C ALA A 247 10.64 -30.40 -4.88
N VAL A 248 10.94 -30.97 -6.05
CA VAL A 248 10.41 -30.57 -7.35
C VAL A 248 9.30 -31.54 -7.71
N ILE A 249 8.07 -31.06 -7.96
CA ILE A 249 7.01 -31.85 -8.58
C ILE A 249 6.30 -31.00 -9.66
N PRO A 250 5.90 -31.60 -10.81
CA PRO A 250 5.45 -30.87 -12.00
C PRO A 250 4.05 -30.30 -11.86
N HIS A 251 3.80 -29.28 -12.68
CA HIS A 251 2.57 -28.51 -12.76
C HIS A 251 1.45 -29.32 -13.44
N GLU A 252 0.76 -30.21 -12.70
CA GLU A 252 -0.46 -30.85 -13.19
C GLU A 252 -1.36 -31.27 -12.03
N ARG A 253 -2.41 -30.48 -11.75
CA ARG A 253 -3.79 -30.93 -11.47
C ARG A 253 -4.70 -29.76 -11.06
N GLN A 254 -5.54 -29.34 -12.00
CA GLN A 254 -6.84 -28.77 -11.67
C GLN A 254 -7.83 -29.91 -11.38
N LYS A 255 -8.65 -29.68 -10.34
CA LYS A 255 -9.85 -30.43 -9.91
C LYS A 255 -9.60 -31.74 -9.15
N ILE A 256 -9.68 -31.63 -7.82
CA ILE A 256 -10.12 -32.73 -6.95
C ILE A 256 -11.67 -32.64 -6.93
N PRO A 257 -12.40 -33.75 -7.15
CA PRO A 257 -13.86 -33.78 -7.00
C PRO A 257 -14.23 -33.68 -5.52
N ASP A 258 -15.31 -32.97 -5.23
CA ASP A 258 -15.95 -32.96 -3.92
C ASP A 258 -16.44 -34.40 -3.61
N ASP A 259 -15.80 -35.08 -2.66
CA ASP A 259 -16.34 -36.28 -2.02
C ASP A 259 -17.10 -35.81 -0.76
N ASP A 260 -18.43 -35.76 -0.91
CA ASP A 260 -19.39 -35.73 0.18
C ASP A 260 -19.37 -37.10 0.89
N ASP A 261 -18.84 -37.16 2.11
CA ASP A 261 -19.16 -38.25 3.05
C ASP A 261 -19.33 -37.67 4.46
N ASP A 262 -20.60 -37.39 4.79
CA ASP A 262 -21.10 -37.10 6.13
C ASP A 262 -21.01 -38.37 7.02
N GLU A 263 -20.09 -38.40 7.98
CA GLU A 263 -20.24 -39.29 9.15
C GLU A 263 -20.69 -38.50 10.40
N PRO A 264 -21.77 -38.92 11.08
CA PRO A 264 -22.24 -38.28 12.31
C PRO A 264 -21.42 -38.78 13.52
N ILE A 265 -20.69 -37.86 14.16
CA ILE A 265 -20.03 -38.11 15.45
C ILE A 265 -21.10 -38.16 16.56
N SER A 266 -21.38 -39.36 17.05
CA SER A 266 -22.10 -39.64 18.29
C SER A 266 -21.24 -39.30 19.51
N GLY A 267 -21.85 -38.65 20.51
CA GLY A 267 -21.15 -38.02 21.64
C GLY A 267 -20.75 -38.90 22.82
N SER A 268 -20.25 -38.20 23.84
CA SER A 268 -20.28 -38.59 25.24
C SER A 268 -20.09 -37.34 26.10
N GLU A 269 -21.10 -37.05 26.92
CA GLU A 269 -21.02 -36.17 28.08
C GLU A 269 -20.14 -36.86 29.15
N ASP A 270 -19.26 -36.12 29.82
CA ASP A 270 -19.04 -36.12 31.27
C ASP A 270 -17.67 -35.51 31.66
N GLU A 271 -17.64 -34.87 32.84
CA GLU A 271 -16.50 -34.52 33.71
C GLU A 271 -15.86 -33.10 33.60
N ASP A 272 -16.54 -32.13 34.21
CA ASP A 272 -16.14 -31.50 35.49
C ASP A 272 -14.62 -31.34 35.77
N GLY A 273 -13.90 -30.60 34.93
CA GLY A 273 -12.49 -30.25 35.12
C GLY A 273 -12.27 -28.80 35.55
N GLU A 274 -11.78 -28.63 36.78
CA GLU A 274 -11.36 -27.42 37.47
C GLU A 274 -10.53 -26.44 36.59
N PHE A 275 -11.06 -25.21 36.41
CA PHE A 275 -10.56 -24.18 35.52
C PHE A 275 -9.29 -23.51 36.07
N ARG A 276 -8.11 -23.93 35.59
CA ARG A 276 -6.86 -23.18 35.73
C ARG A 276 -6.68 -22.27 34.51
N GLU A 277 -6.85 -20.97 34.71
CA GLU A 277 -6.48 -19.92 33.74
C GLU A 277 -4.95 -19.86 33.57
N GLU A 278 -4.38 -20.77 32.79
CA GLU A 278 -3.11 -20.53 32.10
C GLU A 278 -3.43 -20.00 30.69
N PHE A 279 -3.50 -18.67 30.58
CA PHE A 279 -3.65 -17.95 29.33
C PHE A 279 -2.36 -18.05 28.50
N SER A 280 -2.07 -19.24 27.99
CA SER A 280 -1.08 -19.43 26.93
C SER A 280 -1.68 -18.87 25.65
N SER A 281 -1.17 -17.73 25.20
CA SER A 281 -1.56 -17.08 23.94
C SER A 281 -1.04 -17.87 22.73
N GLY A 282 -1.40 -19.14 22.66
CA GLY A 282 -1.23 -20.01 21.50
C GLY A 282 -2.35 -19.73 20.52
N LEU A 283 -2.09 -18.81 19.60
CA LEU A 283 -2.88 -18.67 18.38
C LEU A 283 -2.70 -19.98 17.61
N MET A 284 -3.58 -20.96 17.84
CA MET A 284 -3.64 -22.18 17.06
C MET A 284 -4.03 -21.80 15.63
N LEU A 285 -3.01 -21.71 14.78
CA LEU A 285 -3.18 -21.83 13.35
C LEU A 285 -3.63 -23.28 13.11
N THR A 286 -4.80 -23.45 12.51
CA THR A 286 -5.31 -24.75 12.10
C THR A 286 -4.37 -25.32 11.05
N ASP A 287 -3.62 -26.35 11.44
CA ASP A 287 -2.77 -27.16 10.57
C ASP A 287 -3.65 -28.08 9.73
N ASP A 288 -4.22 -27.54 8.66
CA ASP A 288 -4.78 -28.31 7.56
C ASP A 288 -4.40 -27.61 6.27
N VAL A 289 -3.44 -28.19 5.56
CA VAL A 289 -3.26 -28.23 4.09
C VAL A 289 -1.82 -28.68 3.83
N ASP A 290 -1.67 -29.78 3.10
CA ASP A 290 -0.45 -30.23 2.42
C ASP A 290 0.11 -29.12 1.51
N SER A 291 0.80 -28.16 2.11
CA SER A 291 1.43 -27.03 1.42
C SER A 291 2.76 -27.49 0.85
N GLU A 292 2.69 -28.09 -0.33
CA GLU A 292 3.83 -28.37 -1.19
C GLU A 292 4.71 -27.11 -1.30
N GLY A 293 5.95 -27.21 -0.80
CA GLY A 293 6.81 -26.08 -0.47
C GLY A 293 7.07 -25.09 -1.61
N TYR A 294 6.78 -23.82 -1.29
CA TYR A 294 7.43 -22.59 -1.74
C TYR A 294 7.12 -22.03 -3.14
N LEU A 295 6.02 -21.27 -3.18
CA LEU A 295 5.99 -19.84 -3.48
C LEU A 295 4.55 -19.41 -3.18
N ASN A 296 4.32 -18.78 -2.03
CA ASN A 296 3.02 -18.21 -1.69
C ASN A 296 2.52 -17.42 -2.90
N VAL A 297 1.36 -17.81 -3.45
CA VAL A 297 0.80 -17.24 -4.67
C VAL A 297 0.95 -15.73 -4.60
N PRO A 298 1.75 -15.12 -5.50
CA PRO A 298 2.08 -13.73 -5.36
C PRO A 298 0.78 -12.93 -5.46
N TYR A 299 0.69 -11.86 -4.67
CA TYR A 299 -0.43 -10.94 -4.85
C TYR A 299 -0.45 -10.49 -6.30
N LEU A 300 -1.63 -10.52 -6.91
CA LEU A 300 -1.80 -10.26 -8.34
C LEU A 300 -1.14 -8.94 -8.77
N ASP A 301 -1.14 -7.96 -7.87
CA ASP A 301 -0.55 -6.65 -8.04
C ASP A 301 -0.34 -5.97 -6.66
N TRP A 302 0.26 -4.78 -6.69
CA TRP A 302 0.51 -3.95 -5.51
C TRP A 302 -0.75 -3.60 -4.69
N ILE A 303 -1.88 -3.30 -5.34
CA ILE A 303 -3.11 -2.89 -4.64
C ILE A 303 -3.75 -4.09 -3.96
N SER A 304 -3.73 -5.26 -4.60
CA SER A 304 -4.18 -6.53 -4.00
C SER A 304 -3.41 -6.84 -2.72
N PHE A 305 -2.10 -6.57 -2.72
CA PHE A 305 -1.26 -6.67 -1.52
C PHE A 305 -1.67 -5.68 -0.42
N LEU A 306 -1.92 -4.41 -0.77
CA LEU A 306 -2.37 -3.40 0.20
C LEU A 306 -3.75 -3.73 0.78
N GLU A 307 -4.69 -4.18 -0.04
CA GLU A 307 -6.03 -4.62 0.38
C GLU A 307 -5.92 -5.78 1.39
N ARG A 308 -5.10 -6.79 1.11
CA ARG A 308 -4.85 -7.90 2.05
C ARG A 308 -4.19 -7.42 3.33
N CYS A 309 -3.20 -6.54 3.23
CA CYS A 309 -2.53 -5.95 4.38
C CYS A 309 -3.55 -5.25 5.29
N TRP A 310 -4.40 -4.40 4.71
CA TRP A 310 -5.45 -3.74 5.45
C TRP A 310 -6.43 -4.72 6.08
N ASP A 311 -6.89 -5.73 5.35
CA ASP A 311 -7.86 -6.71 5.87
C ASP A 311 -7.32 -7.50 7.06
N LYS A 312 -6.04 -7.87 7.04
CA LYS A 312 -5.39 -8.49 8.20
C LYS A 312 -5.38 -7.54 9.40
N ASN A 313 -5.00 -6.28 9.19
CA ASN A 313 -4.89 -5.28 10.26
C ASN A 313 -6.27 -4.84 10.80
N ALA A 314 -7.28 -4.72 9.94
CA ALA A 314 -8.64 -4.37 10.32
C ALA A 314 -9.26 -5.41 11.26
N ARG A 315 -8.99 -6.70 11.02
CA ARG A 315 -9.41 -7.78 11.94
C ARG A 315 -8.71 -7.65 13.29
N THR A 316 -7.40 -7.46 13.28
CA THR A 316 -6.57 -7.22 14.46
C THR A 316 -7.08 -6.06 15.33
N LEU A 317 -7.42 -4.94 14.69
CA LEU A 317 -7.89 -3.71 15.33
C LEU A 317 -9.19 -3.89 16.14
N GLN A 318 -10.01 -4.90 15.83
CA GLN A 318 -11.28 -5.12 16.52
C GLN A 318 -11.10 -5.77 17.90
N TYR A 319 -10.05 -6.56 18.10
CA TYR A 319 -9.90 -7.42 19.28
C TYR A 319 -9.04 -6.82 20.39
N HIS A 320 -8.21 -5.82 20.08
CA HIS A 320 -7.16 -5.37 21.01
C HIS A 320 -7.44 -3.94 21.47
N LYS A 321 -7.74 -3.77 22.77
CA LYS A 321 -7.58 -2.47 23.43
C LYS A 321 -6.09 -2.14 23.46
N VAL A 322 -5.75 -0.95 22.97
CA VAL A 322 -4.37 -0.45 22.94
C VAL A 322 -3.85 -0.35 24.38
N HIS A 323 -3.11 -1.34 24.86
CA HIS A 323 -2.51 -1.34 26.21
C HIS A 323 -1.01 -1.57 26.09
N GLY A 324 -0.22 -0.59 26.54
CA GLY A 324 1.23 -0.71 26.73
C GLY A 324 2.07 0.21 25.84
N TYR A 325 2.97 0.96 26.49
CA TYR A 325 4.05 1.70 25.84
C TYR A 325 5.28 0.80 25.76
N LEU A 326 5.54 0.20 24.60
CA LEU A 326 6.85 -0.39 24.30
C LEU A 326 7.65 0.55 23.40
N LYS A 327 8.95 0.32 23.25
CA LYS A 327 9.85 1.23 22.51
C LYS A 327 10.00 0.77 21.07
N ASP A 328 9.80 1.71 20.16
CA ASP A 328 10.19 1.59 18.77
C ASP A 328 11.73 1.51 18.69
N LEU A 329 12.26 0.52 17.95
CA LEU A 329 13.70 0.36 17.74
C LEU A 329 14.09 0.95 16.39
N ALA A 330 14.78 2.10 16.42
CA ALA A 330 15.34 2.69 15.22
C ALA A 330 16.40 1.74 14.61
N ILE A 331 16.32 1.49 13.31
CA ILE A 331 17.34 0.73 12.58
C ILE A 331 18.39 1.73 12.12
N THR A 332 19.64 1.61 12.59
CA THR A 332 20.70 2.55 12.20
C THR A 332 21.32 2.13 10.87
N GLU A 333 21.72 3.10 10.05
CA GLU A 333 22.37 2.81 8.75
C GLU A 333 23.67 2.01 8.91
N SER A 334 24.39 2.20 10.02
CA SER A 334 25.59 1.44 10.35
C SER A 334 25.34 -0.06 10.54
N ASP A 335 24.10 -0.46 10.82
CA ASP A 335 23.74 -1.88 10.97
C ASP A 335 23.52 -2.59 9.62
N MET A 336 23.56 -1.84 8.50
CA MET A 336 23.13 -2.30 7.17
C MET A 336 24.29 -2.73 6.28
N GLY A 337 25.05 -3.71 6.75
CA GLY A 337 25.95 -4.49 5.89
C GLY A 337 25.17 -5.56 5.09
N PRO A 338 25.59 -5.89 3.85
CA PRO A 338 25.05 -7.06 3.16
C PRO A 338 25.51 -8.32 3.87
N GLU A 339 24.59 -9.04 4.48
CA GLU A 339 24.84 -10.37 5.01
C GLU A 339 23.75 -11.32 4.51
N PHE A 340 24.15 -12.16 3.56
CA PHE A 340 23.35 -13.31 3.16
C PHE A 340 23.06 -14.16 4.39
N ASN A 341 21.79 -14.48 4.62
CA ASN A 341 21.31 -15.32 5.73
C ASN A 341 21.39 -14.72 7.14
N SER A 342 21.51 -13.39 7.29
CA SER A 342 21.40 -12.78 8.63
C SER A 342 20.00 -12.97 9.24
N PHE A 343 19.98 -13.41 10.50
CA PHE A 343 18.80 -13.51 11.37
C PHE A 343 18.31 -12.15 11.92
N TYR A 344 19.00 -11.06 11.61
CA TYR A 344 18.58 -9.73 12.05
C TYR A 344 17.66 -9.06 11.03
N GLU A 345 16.51 -8.56 11.49
CA GLU A 345 15.55 -7.78 10.69
C GLU A 345 16.17 -6.48 10.15
N THR A 346 17.31 -6.07 10.69
CA THR A 346 18.03 -4.83 10.41
C THR A 346 19.01 -4.91 9.24
N ARG A 347 19.30 -6.10 8.70
CA ARG A 347 20.29 -6.29 7.62
C ARG A 347 19.63 -6.46 6.25
N LEU A 348 20.34 -6.16 5.18
CA LEU A 348 19.86 -6.37 3.81
C LEU A 348 19.89 -7.88 3.46
N PRO A 349 18.77 -8.49 3.06
CA PRO A 349 18.71 -9.92 2.76
C PRO A 349 19.24 -10.28 1.35
N ALA A 350 19.48 -9.28 0.49
CA ALA A 350 19.98 -9.45 -0.86
C ALA A 350 20.94 -8.30 -1.22
N PHE A 351 21.77 -8.50 -2.25
CA PHE A 351 22.69 -7.47 -2.73
C PHE A 351 21.99 -6.51 -3.71
N PRO A 352 22.57 -5.32 -3.98
CA PRO A 352 22.04 -4.36 -4.94
C PRO A 352 21.90 -4.95 -6.35
N TRP A 353 20.79 -4.68 -7.04
CA TRP A 353 20.52 -5.17 -8.39
C TRP A 353 21.64 -4.86 -9.40
N ILE A 354 22.28 -3.71 -9.25
CA ILE A 354 23.42 -3.27 -10.07
C ILE A 354 24.65 -4.17 -9.95
N ALA A 355 24.79 -4.93 -8.86
CA ALA A 355 25.91 -5.83 -8.60
C ALA A 355 25.66 -7.27 -9.07
N ARG A 356 24.48 -7.59 -9.64
CA ARG A 356 24.05 -8.97 -9.90
C ARG A 356 24.96 -9.79 -10.81
N GLU A 357 25.59 -9.16 -11.79
CA GLU A 357 26.48 -9.85 -12.74
C GLU A 357 27.68 -10.46 -12.02
N SER A 358 28.19 -9.78 -10.98
CA SER A 358 29.28 -10.29 -10.14
C SER A 358 28.88 -11.49 -9.29
N PHE A 359 27.57 -11.73 -9.09
CA PHE A 359 27.04 -12.81 -8.27
C PHE A 359 26.39 -13.94 -9.08
N THR A 360 26.16 -13.77 -10.38
CA THR A 360 25.65 -14.85 -11.24
C THR A 360 26.62 -16.04 -11.27
N GLU A 361 27.93 -15.78 -11.22
CA GLU A 361 28.94 -16.84 -11.10
C GLU A 361 28.87 -17.61 -9.77
N TYR A 362 28.33 -17.00 -8.70
CA TYR A 362 28.18 -17.65 -7.41
C TYR A 362 27.05 -18.69 -7.45
N LEU A 363 25.93 -18.38 -8.11
CA LEU A 363 24.83 -19.34 -8.28
C LEU A 363 25.22 -20.55 -9.14
N LEU A 364 26.09 -20.38 -10.14
CA LEU A 364 26.52 -21.47 -11.01
C LEU A 364 27.53 -22.44 -10.35
N LYS A 365 28.13 -22.06 -9.22
CA LYS A 365 29.14 -22.85 -8.50
C LYS A 365 28.55 -23.69 -7.36
N LYS A 366 27.33 -23.41 -6.92
CA LYS A 366 26.55 -24.25 -6.01
C LYS A 366 25.68 -25.19 -6.82
#